data_AF-A0A2E9XL85-F1
#
_entry.id   AF-A0A2E9XL85-F1
#
_cell.length_a   1.000
_cell.length_b   1.000
_cell.length_c   1.000
_cell.angle_alpha   90.00
_cell.angle_beta   90.00
_cell.angle_gamma   90.00
#
_symmetry.space_group_name_H-M   'P 1'
#
loop_
_entity.id
_entity.type
_entity.pdbx_description
1 polymer ?
#
loop_
_entity_poly.entity_id
_entity_poly.type
_entity_poly.pdbx_seq_one_letter_code
_entity_poly.pdbx_strand_id
1 'polypeptide(L)'
;MSITIRQLETLARHFHFDMDEARSVIGIQLKTKRATTPKTKTTKKDSDYISGHVTIKEKPTPAKPKKTASTSPRGPTGYNLFVREQGISFKNAGQAWKALTDTERQRWNQKAKA
;
A
#
# COMPACT_ATOMS: atom_id res chain seq x y z
N MET A 1 -10.49 29.77 6.61
CA MET A 1 -11.59 28.84 6.29
C MET A 1 -11.21 28.08 5.04
N SER A 2 -11.24 26.74 5.05
CA SER A 2 -10.89 25.91 3.87
C SER A 2 -12.16 25.36 3.22
N ILE A 3 -12.20 25.34 1.87
CA ILE A 3 -13.29 24.78 1.09
C ILE A 3 -13.10 23.28 0.90
N THR A 4 -14.17 22.50 1.03
CA THR A 4 -14.13 21.04 0.80
C THR A 4 -14.17 20.71 -0.70
N ILE A 5 -13.68 19.52 -1.08
CA ILE A 5 -13.68 19.05 -2.48
C ILE A 5 -15.10 19.05 -3.07
N ARG A 6 -16.12 18.67 -2.29
CA ARG A 6 -17.52 18.67 -2.75
C ARG A 6 -18.03 20.07 -3.03
N GLN A 7 -17.65 21.05 -2.21
CA GLN A 7 -18.00 22.45 -2.45
C GLN A 7 -17.27 22.97 -3.69
N LEU A 8 -16.01 22.57 -3.91
CA LEU A 8 -15.25 22.92 -5.10
C LEU A 8 -15.88 22.33 -6.38
N GLU A 9 -16.36 21.08 -6.34
CA GLU A 9 -17.07 20.43 -7.46
C GLU A 9 -18.36 21.16 -7.82
N THR A 10 -19.12 21.62 -6.83
CA THR A 10 -20.34 22.42 -7.06
C THR A 10 -20.00 23.74 -7.73
N LEU A 11 -18.94 24.41 -7.30
CA LEU A 11 -18.48 25.66 -7.91
C LEU A 11 -17.96 25.45 -9.33
N ALA A 12 -17.22 24.36 -9.58
CA ALA A 12 -16.70 24.05 -10.91
C ALA A 12 -17.81 23.81 -11.93
N ARG A 13 -18.92 23.16 -11.51
CA ARG A 13 -20.10 23.02 -12.40
C ARG A 13 -20.81 24.33 -12.67
N HIS A 14 -20.84 25.24 -11.69
CA HIS A 14 -21.55 26.50 -11.81
C HIS A 14 -20.78 27.53 -12.65
N PHE A 15 -19.46 27.59 -12.47
CA PHE A 15 -18.58 28.56 -13.10
C PHE A 15 -17.73 27.98 -14.25
N HIS A 16 -17.90 26.69 -14.56
CA HIS A 16 -17.24 25.99 -15.67
C HIS A 16 -15.71 26.15 -15.70
N PHE A 17 -15.05 26.09 -14.55
CA PHE A 17 -13.58 26.08 -14.46
C PHE A 17 -13.02 24.67 -14.27
N ASP A 18 -11.74 24.50 -14.62
CA ASP A 18 -11.03 23.22 -14.47
C ASP A 18 -10.79 22.90 -12.99
N MET A 19 -11.30 21.74 -12.57
CA MET A 19 -11.16 21.22 -11.21
C MET A 19 -9.69 21.00 -10.82
N ASP A 20 -8.84 20.58 -11.75
CA ASP A 20 -7.44 20.26 -11.44
C ASP A 20 -6.60 21.53 -11.27
N GLU A 21 -6.88 22.56 -12.04
CA GLU A 21 -6.30 23.89 -11.86
C GLU A 21 -6.74 24.51 -10.51
N ALA A 22 -8.03 24.49 -10.21
CA ALA A 22 -8.55 25.02 -8.96
C ALA A 22 -8.02 24.26 -7.72
N ARG A 23 -7.83 22.94 -7.84
CA ARG A 23 -7.18 22.12 -6.79
C ARG A 23 -5.73 22.53 -6.57
N SER A 24 -4.99 22.81 -7.65
CA SER A 24 -3.61 23.28 -7.60
C SER A 24 -3.51 24.61 -6.84
N VAL A 25 -4.39 25.56 -7.17
CA VAL A 25 -4.41 26.91 -6.55
C VAL A 25 -4.77 26.85 -5.06
N ILE A 26 -5.70 25.98 -4.67
CA ILE A 26 -6.17 25.86 -3.28
C ILE A 26 -5.28 24.89 -2.47
N GLY A 27 -4.29 24.25 -3.09
CA GLY A 27 -3.36 23.32 -2.45
C GLY A 27 -4.00 21.99 -2.02
N ILE A 28 -5.14 21.62 -2.63
CA ILE A 28 -5.82 20.35 -2.33
C ILE A 28 -5.17 19.25 -3.16
N GLN A 29 -4.08 18.69 -2.63
CA GLN A 29 -3.46 17.50 -3.22
C GLN A 29 -4.31 16.26 -2.94
N LEU A 30 -5.04 15.80 -3.96
CA LEU A 30 -5.58 14.45 -3.95
C LEU A 30 -4.40 13.49 -3.85
N LYS A 31 -4.38 12.66 -2.79
CA LYS A 31 -3.50 11.51 -2.72
C LYS A 31 -3.89 10.58 -3.86
N THR A 32 -3.28 10.78 -5.03
CA THR A 32 -3.37 9.87 -6.15
C THR A 32 -2.96 8.50 -5.62
N LYS A 33 -3.92 7.58 -5.56
CA LYS A 33 -3.57 6.16 -5.43
C LYS A 33 -2.70 5.86 -6.63
N ARG A 34 -1.41 5.72 -6.36
CA ARG A 34 -0.33 5.36 -7.28
C ARG A 34 -0.86 4.48 -8.41
N ALA A 35 -1.13 5.09 -9.56
CA ALA A 35 -1.40 4.36 -10.78
C ALA A 35 -0.16 3.52 -11.06
N THR A 36 -0.33 2.21 -11.14
CA THR A 36 0.78 1.29 -11.40
C THR A 36 1.10 1.41 -12.88
N THR A 37 2.07 2.27 -13.23
CA THR A 37 2.57 2.37 -14.60
C THR A 37 3.29 1.06 -14.98
N PRO A 38 3.06 0.51 -16.18
CA PRO A 38 3.86 -0.59 -16.70
C PRO A 38 5.30 -0.13 -16.87
N LYS A 39 6.24 -1.02 -16.50
CA LYS A 39 7.67 -0.78 -16.49
C LYS A 39 8.22 -0.77 -17.93
N THR A 40 8.37 0.39 -18.55
CA THR A 40 9.22 0.54 -19.75
C THR A 40 10.65 0.78 -19.31
N LYS A 41 11.53 -0.20 -19.58
CA LYS A 41 12.99 -0.03 -19.54
C LYS A 41 13.40 0.90 -20.67
N THR A 42 14.27 1.88 -20.42
CA THR A 42 15.34 2.32 -21.34
C THR A 42 16.37 3.21 -20.60
N THR A 43 17.62 2.85 -20.85
CA THR A 43 18.99 3.37 -20.58
C THR A 43 19.28 4.75 -19.94
N LYS A 44 20.30 4.68 -19.04
CA LYS A 44 21.43 5.60 -18.76
C LYS A 44 21.26 7.11 -18.95
N LYS A 45 21.48 7.86 -17.86
CA LYS A 45 22.43 8.99 -17.82
C LYS A 45 22.85 9.29 -16.36
N ASP A 46 24.15 9.53 -16.21
CA ASP A 46 24.86 9.93 -14.99
C ASP A 46 24.31 11.21 -14.35
N SER A 47 24.39 11.30 -13.02
CA SER A 47 24.88 12.50 -12.33
C SER A 47 25.05 12.23 -10.83
N ASP A 48 26.30 12.37 -10.38
CA ASP A 48 26.73 12.36 -8.99
C ASP A 48 25.99 13.37 -8.12
N TYR A 49 25.49 12.92 -6.96
CA TYR A 49 25.42 13.74 -5.75
C TYR A 49 25.50 12.83 -4.52
N ILE A 50 26.73 12.72 -3.99
CA ILE A 50 27.02 12.15 -2.68
C ILE A 50 26.84 13.28 -1.66
N SER A 51 25.92 13.13 -0.71
CA SER A 51 25.90 13.94 0.51
C SER A 51 25.25 13.18 1.66
N GLY A 52 25.96 13.03 2.77
CA GLY A 52 25.33 12.85 4.09
C GLY A 52 25.39 11.47 4.75
N HIS A 53 26.59 10.92 4.91
CA HIS A 53 27.11 10.24 6.10
C HIS A 53 26.11 9.81 7.22
N VAL A 54 25.80 8.50 7.33
CA VAL A 54 25.64 7.81 8.63
C VAL A 54 26.28 6.42 8.53
N THR A 55 27.44 6.29 9.16
CA THR A 55 28.18 5.04 9.32
C THR A 55 27.50 4.17 10.37
N ILE A 56 26.87 3.06 9.96
CA ILE A 56 26.54 1.96 10.86
C ILE A 56 27.37 0.75 10.44
N LYS A 57 28.23 0.33 11.37
CA LYS A 57 29.14 -0.80 11.26
C LYS A 57 28.41 -2.07 10.81
N GLU A 58 29.04 -2.77 9.87
CA GLU A 58 28.61 -4.02 9.29
C GLU A 58 28.44 -5.13 10.34
N LYS A 59 27.39 -5.94 10.17
CA LYS A 59 27.35 -7.33 10.62
C LYS A 59 26.91 -8.16 9.39
N PRO A 60 27.69 -9.14 8.92
CA PRO A 60 27.43 -9.82 7.66
C PRO A 60 26.17 -10.68 7.79
N THR A 61 25.11 -10.32 7.08
CA THR A 61 23.93 -11.17 6.95
C THR A 61 24.15 -12.10 5.76
N PRO A 62 24.03 -13.43 5.92
CA PRO A 62 24.23 -14.37 4.83
C PRO A 62 23.23 -14.09 3.70
N ALA A 63 23.76 -14.10 2.47
CA ALA A 63 23.01 -13.89 1.25
C ALA A 63 21.75 -14.79 1.25
N LYS A 64 20.57 -14.16 1.27
CA LYS A 64 19.31 -14.90 1.04
C LYS A 64 19.40 -15.53 -0.36
N PRO A 65 19.30 -16.86 -0.50
CA PRO A 65 19.23 -17.48 -1.81
C PRO A 65 18.01 -16.91 -2.54
N LYS A 66 18.22 -16.43 -3.78
CA LYS A 66 17.16 -16.06 -4.71
C LYS A 66 16.28 -17.29 -4.91
N LYS A 67 15.17 -17.37 -4.17
CA LYS A 67 14.16 -18.41 -4.36
C LYS A 67 13.62 -18.27 -5.77
N THR A 68 13.92 -19.25 -6.61
CA THR A 68 13.22 -19.50 -7.86
C THR A 68 11.73 -19.48 -7.55
N ALA A 69 10.98 -18.70 -8.32
CA ALA A 69 9.54 -18.56 -8.14
C ALA A 69 8.90 -19.89 -8.51
N SER A 70 8.70 -20.78 -7.54
CA SER A 70 7.82 -21.93 -7.70
C SER A 70 6.40 -21.39 -7.85
N THR A 71 5.85 -21.55 -9.05
CA THR A 71 4.53 -21.08 -9.48
C THR A 71 3.38 -21.89 -8.84
N SER A 72 3.56 -22.40 -7.62
CA SER A 72 2.47 -23.03 -6.89
C SER A 72 1.64 -21.93 -6.23
N PRO A 73 0.31 -21.89 -6.48
CA PRO A 73 -0.55 -20.91 -5.83
C PRO A 73 -0.41 -21.09 -4.31
N ARG A 74 0.03 -20.03 -3.62
CA ARG A 74 0.05 -20.05 -2.16
C ARG A 74 -1.40 -20.21 -1.69
N GLY A 75 -1.67 -21.27 -0.94
CA GLY A 75 -2.96 -21.50 -0.31
C GLY A 75 -3.39 -20.32 0.57
N PRO A 76 -4.69 -20.24 0.93
CA PRO A 76 -5.21 -19.16 1.75
C PRO A 76 -4.44 -19.10 3.09
N THR A 77 -4.15 -17.89 3.56
CA THR A 77 -3.57 -17.70 4.89
C THR A 77 -4.66 -17.80 5.96
N GLY A 78 -4.28 -18.04 7.23
CA GLY A 78 -5.24 -18.03 8.34
C GLY A 78 -6.05 -16.74 8.44
N TYR A 79 -5.43 -15.61 8.08
CA TYR A 79 -6.12 -14.33 7.97
C TYR A 79 -7.23 -14.36 6.92
N ASN A 80 -6.96 -14.86 5.71
CA ASN A 80 -7.96 -14.92 4.64
C ASN A 80 -9.15 -15.80 5.03
N LEU A 81 -8.90 -16.90 5.73
CA LEU A 81 -9.94 -17.78 6.27
C LEU A 81 -10.77 -17.10 7.37
N PHE A 82 -10.11 -16.42 8.30
CA PHE A 82 -10.78 -15.63 9.33
C PHE A 82 -11.70 -14.54 8.73
N VAL A 83 -11.22 -13.79 7.73
CA VAL A 83 -12.04 -12.77 7.07
C VAL A 83 -13.26 -13.40 6.39
N ARG A 84 -13.09 -14.54 5.71
CA ARG A 84 -14.17 -15.25 5.02
C ARG A 84 -15.20 -15.81 6.00
N GLU A 85 -14.77 -16.46 7.07
CA GLU A 85 -15.67 -17.10 8.04
C GLU A 85 -16.39 -16.10 8.93
N GLN A 86 -15.73 -15.02 9.31
CA GLN A 86 -16.35 -13.99 10.15
C GLN A 86 -17.22 -13.01 9.36
N GLY A 87 -17.19 -13.04 8.02
CA GLY A 87 -17.95 -12.12 7.17
C GLY A 87 -17.57 -10.64 7.36
N ILE A 88 -16.37 -10.37 7.87
CA ILE A 88 -15.94 -9.01 8.21
C ILE A 88 -15.39 -8.33 6.95
N SER A 89 -15.77 -7.07 6.74
CA SER A 89 -15.15 -6.25 5.69
C SER A 89 -13.63 -6.14 5.90
N PHE A 90 -12.85 -6.22 4.82
CA PHE A 90 -11.38 -6.09 4.87
C PHE A 90 -10.89 -4.83 5.61
N LYS A 91 -11.70 -3.77 5.63
CA LYS A 91 -11.41 -2.53 6.37
C LYS A 91 -11.30 -2.75 7.89
N ASN A 92 -12.13 -3.63 8.44
CA ASN A 92 -12.21 -3.91 9.88
C ASN A 92 -11.49 -5.22 10.26
N ALA A 93 -11.29 -6.11 9.29
CA ALA A 93 -10.61 -7.39 9.47
C ALA A 93 -9.19 -7.25 10.05
N GLY A 94 -8.46 -6.19 9.69
CA GLY A 94 -7.12 -5.96 10.23
C GLY A 94 -7.10 -5.65 11.72
N GLN A 95 -8.10 -4.91 12.23
CA GLN A 95 -8.23 -4.66 13.67
C GLN A 95 -8.73 -5.90 14.40
N ALA A 96 -9.74 -6.59 13.86
CA ALA A 96 -10.27 -7.82 14.44
C ALA A 96 -9.19 -8.92 14.53
N TRP A 97 -8.34 -9.05 13.50
CA TRP A 97 -7.23 -10.00 13.51
C TRP A 97 -6.14 -9.65 14.52
N LYS A 98 -5.89 -8.36 14.76
CA LYS A 98 -4.94 -7.90 15.80
C LYS A 98 -5.48 -8.08 17.21
N ALA A 99 -6.80 -8.02 17.39
CA ALA A 99 -7.45 -8.26 18.66
C ALA A 99 -7.36 -9.73 19.10
N LEU A 100 -7.17 -10.66 18.15
CA LEU A 100 -6.96 -12.07 18.45
C LEU A 100 -5.61 -12.29 19.15
N THR A 101 -5.63 -13.20 20.11
CA THR A 101 -4.44 -13.74 20.76
C THR A 101 -3.60 -14.55 19.77
N ASP A 102 -2.30 -14.73 20.06
CA ASP A 102 -1.43 -15.51 19.17
C ASP A 102 -1.88 -16.97 19.03
N THR A 103 -2.49 -17.54 20.08
CA THR A 103 -3.05 -18.90 20.06
C THR A 103 -4.24 -19.02 19.10
N GLU A 104 -5.13 -18.03 19.08
CA GLU A 104 -6.25 -18.00 18.13
C GLU A 104 -5.77 -17.80 16.69
N ARG A 105 -4.82 -16.89 16.46
CA ARG A 105 -4.20 -16.71 15.14
C ARG A 105 -3.51 -18.00 14.67
N GLN A 106 -2.90 -18.75 15.58
CA GLN A 106 -2.32 -20.05 15.28
C GLN A 106 -3.37 -21.09 14.88
N ARG A 107 -4.53 -21.14 15.56
CA ARG A 107 -5.65 -22.01 15.17
C ARG A 107 -6.12 -21.70 13.75
N TRP A 108 -6.30 -20.43 13.42
CA TRP A 108 -6.67 -20.00 12.06
C TRP A 108 -5.60 -20.39 11.02
N ASN A 109 -4.32 -20.25 11.35
CA ASN A 109 -3.22 -20.66 10.47
C ASN A 109 -3.13 -22.19 10.31
N GLN A 110 -3.48 -22.98 11.33
CA GLN A 110 -3.56 -24.43 11.23
C GLN A 110 -4.76 -24.85 10.38
N LYS A 111 -5.93 -24.23 10.60
CA LYS A 111 -7.15 -24.45 9.81
C LYS A 111 -6.93 -24.13 8.32
N ALA A 112 -6.07 -23.17 8.01
CA ALA A 112 -5.73 -22.80 6.64
C ALA A 112 -4.72 -23.71 5.94
N LYS A 113 -4.03 -24.57 6.71
CA LYS A 113 -3.10 -25.57 6.19
C LYS A 113 -3.74 -26.95 6.00
N ALA A 114 -4.88 -27.18 6.67
CA ALA A 114 -5.72 -28.36 6.49
C ALA A 114 -6.47 -28.26 5.16
#